data_AF-A0A531MEQ1-F1
#
_entry.id   AF-A0A531MEQ1-F1
#
_cell.length_a   1.000
_cell.length_b   1.000
_cell.length_c   1.000
_cell.angle_alpha   90.00
_cell.angle_beta   90.00
_cell.angle_gamma   90.00
#
_symmetry.space_group_name_H-M   'P 1'
#
loop_
_entity.id
_entity.type
_entity.pdbx_description
1 polymer ?
#
loop_
_entity_poly.entity_id
_entity_poly.type
_entity_poly.pdbx_seq_one_letter_code
_entity_poly.pdbx_strand_id
1 'polypeptide(L)' 'VIFIAGNLPYKSEIAPLLIVIRLEEYNYPAATAIAAIMLALSFVMLLVVNLVQTWSRKRYG' A
#
# COMPACT_ATOMS: atom_id res chain seq x y z
N VAL A 1 -5.98 -4.30 17.56
CA VAL A 1 -4.58 -4.62 17.91
C VAL A 1 -4.06 -5.57 16.84
N ILE A 2 -3.15 -5.11 15.97
CA ILE A 2 -2.56 -5.97 14.93
C ILE A 2 -1.40 -6.70 15.60
N PHE A 3 -1.63 -7.92 16.08
CA PHE A 3 -0.58 -8.79 16.60
C PHE A 3 0.13 -9.47 15.42
N ILE A 4 1.16 -8.82 14.88
CA ILE A 4 2.11 -9.48 13.99
C ILE A 4 3.38 -9.76 14.81
N ALA A 5 3.46 -10.99 15.33
CA ALA A 5 4.70 -11.53 15.85
C ALA A 5 5.62 -11.85 14.65
N GLY A 6 6.68 -11.06 14.42
CA GLY A 6 7.68 -11.36 13.38
C GLY A 6 7.93 -10.26 12.34
N ASN A 7 7.92 -8.98 12.72
CA ASN A 7 8.53 -7.93 11.89
C ASN A 7 10.06 -7.98 12.09
N LEU A 8 10.80 -8.34 11.05
CA LEU A 8 12.23 -8.08 10.94
C LEU A 8 12.40 -6.74 10.18
N PRO A 9 13.12 -5.75 10.76
CA PRO A 9 13.36 -4.47 10.10
C PRO A 9 13.91 -4.67 8.70
N TYR A 10 13.36 -3.97 7.72
CA TYR A 10 13.74 -4.04 6.30
C TYR A 10 13.58 -5.40 5.59
N LYS A 11 13.05 -6.45 6.26
CA LYS A 11 12.77 -7.76 5.64
C LYS A 11 11.29 -8.11 5.61
N SER A 12 10.58 -7.77 6.68
CA SER A 12 9.19 -8.19 6.89
C SER A 12 8.34 -7.06 7.46
N GLU A 13 8.67 -5.81 7.11
CA GLU A 13 7.89 -4.65 7.52
C GLU A 13 6.68 -4.49 6.60
N ILE A 14 5.49 -4.50 7.20
CA ILE A 14 4.29 -4.04 6.51
C ILE A 14 4.36 -2.51 6.42
N ALA A 15 4.12 -1.95 5.23
CA ALA A 15 4.15 -0.50 5.03
C ALA A 15 3.30 0.32 6.05
N PRO A 16 2.13 -0.16 6.53
CA PRO A 16 1.38 0.50 7.59
C PRO A 16 2.14 0.66 8.91
N LEU A 17 3.02 -0.29 9.26
CA LEU A 17 3.82 -0.19 10.48
C LEU A 17 4.82 0.97 10.39
N LEU A 18 5.43 1.17 9.21
CA LEU A 18 6.34 2.28 8.99
C LEU A 18 5.63 3.64 9.15
N ILE A 19 4.36 3.74 8.74
CA ILE A 19 3.55 4.95 8.95
C ILE A 19 3.38 5.23 10.45
N VAL A 20 3.04 4.20 11.24
CA VAL A 20 2.88 4.34 12.70
C VAL A 20 4.18 4.78 13.36
N ILE A 21 5.31 4.16 13.01
CA ILE A 21 6.64 4.55 13.52
C ILE A 21 6.91 6.04 13.25
N ARG A 22 6.64 6.52 12.02
CA ARG A 22 6.84 7.95 11.68
C ARG A 22 5.88 8.90 12.39
N LEU A 23 4.65 8.46 12.67
CA LEU A 23 3.69 9.23 13.46
C LEU A 23 4.12 9.32 14.93
N GLU A 24 4.66 8.24 15.50
CA GLU A 24 5.19 8.21 16.87
C GLU A 24 6.45 9.07 17.02
N GLU A 25 7.27 9.17 15.97
CA GLU A 25 8.41 10.10 15.87
C GLU A 25 7.99 11.57 15.63
N TYR A 26 6.69 11.89 15.65
CA TYR A 26 6.13 13.20 15.31
C TYR A 26 6.47 13.69 13.89
N ASN A 27 6.89 12.77 13.00
CA ASN A 27 7.23 13.05 11.61
C ASN A 27 6.01 12.81 10.71
N TYR A 28 4.99 13.65 10.87
CA TYR A 28 3.79 13.64 10.05
C TYR A 28 4.05 13.78 8.54
N PRO A 29 4.99 14.63 8.07
CA PRO A 29 5.29 14.74 6.64
C PRO A 29 5.79 13.43 6.03
N ALA A 30 6.65 12.69 6.72
CA ALA A 30 7.10 11.39 6.24
C ALA A 30 5.98 10.35 6.24
N ALA A 31 5.16 10.32 7.29
CA ALA A 31 4.00 9.42 7.39
C ALA A 31 2.99 9.65 6.25
N THR A 32 2.67 10.91 5.95
CA THR A 32 1.72 11.27 4.89
C THR A 32 2.25 10.97 3.50
N ALA A 33 3.55 11.17 3.25
CA ALA A 33 4.17 10.81 1.98
C ALA A 33 4.05 9.30 1.68
N ILE A 34 4.32 8.45 2.68
CA ILE A 34 4.19 6.99 2.55
C ILE A 34 2.73 6.62 2.29
N ALA A 35 1.80 7.18 3.06
CA ALA A 35 0.37 6.94 2.89
C ALA A 35 -0.14 7.35 1.49
N ALA A 36 0.29 8.51 0.98
CA ALA A 36 -0.09 9.00 -0.34
C ALA A 36 0.41 8.09 -1.47
N ILE A 37 1.63 7.57 -1.36
CA ILE A 37 2.19 6.62 -2.33
C ILE A 37 1.40 5.31 -2.32
N MET A 38 1.05 4.78 -1.14
CA MET A 38 0.22 3.58 -1.05
C MET A 38 -1.15 3.77 -1.69
N LEU A 39 -1.78 4.94 -1.47
CA LEU A 39 -3.06 5.28 -2.08
C LEU A 39 -2.96 5.34 -3.61
N ALA A 40 -1.96 6.04 -4.13
CA ALA A 40 -1.71 6.14 -5.57
C ALA A 40 -1.47 4.76 -6.20
N LEU A 41 -0.66 3.91 -5.57
CA LEU A 41 -0.44 2.53 -6.01
C LEU A 41 -1.72 1.71 -6.02
N SER A 42 -2.57 1.87 -5.00
CA SER A 42 -3.85 1.16 -4.92
C SER A 42 -4.78 1.57 -6.07
N PHE A 43 -4.85 2.86 -6.40
CA PHE A 43 -5.60 3.35 -7.55
C PHE A 43 -5.04 2.84 -8.88
N VAL A 44 -3.72 2.86 -9.06
CA VAL A 44 -3.06 2.33 -10.26
C VAL A 44 -3.37 0.85 -10.42
N MET A 45 -3.26 0.07 -9.35
CA MET A 45 -3.54 -1.37 -9.39
C MET A 45 -5.01 -1.63 -9.73
N LEU A 46 -5.95 -0.88 -9.14
CA LEU A 46 -7.36 -0.97 -9.48
C LEU A 46 -7.63 -0.62 -10.95
N LEU A 47 -6.99 0.42 -11.49
CA LEU A 47 -7.12 0.83 -12.89
C LEU A 47 -6.57 -0.25 -13.83
N VAL A 48 -5.39 -0.80 -13.52
CA VAL A 48 -4.79 -1.90 -14.28
C VAL A 48 -5.69 -3.12 -14.29
N VAL A 49 -6.22 -3.52 -13.12
CA VAL A 49 -7.16 -4.64 -13.01
C VAL A 49 -8.42 -4.36 -13.84
N ASN A 50 -8.97 -3.14 -13.78
CA ASN A 50 -10.13 -2.76 -14.58
C ASN A 50 -9.85 -2.88 -16.09
N LEU A 51 -8.72 -2.34 -16.55
CA LEU A 51 -8.34 -2.35 -17.96
C LEU A 51 -8.14 -3.79 -18.47
N VAL A 52 -7.42 -4.62 -17.71
CA VAL A 52 -7.21 -6.04 -18.02
C VAL A 52 -8.54 -6.80 -18.06
N GLN A 53 -9.43 -6.56 -17.09
CA GLN A 53 -10.76 -7.17 -17.07
C GLN A 53 -11.59 -6.75 -18.30
N THR A 54 -11.59 -5.47 -18.69
CA THR A 54 -12.31 -4.98 -19.87
C THR A 54 -11.75 -5.58 -21.17
N TRP A 55 -10.43 -5.67 -21.32
CA TRP A 55 -9.80 -6.27 -22.49
C TRP A 55 -10.07 -7.77 -22.58
N SER A 56 -10.03 -8.48 -21.45
CA SER A 56 -10.38 -9.90 -21.37
C SER A 56 -11.84 -10.12 -21.75
N ARG A 57 -12.78 -9.33 -21.21
CA ARG A 57 -14.21 -9.42 -21.57
C ARG A 57 -14.47 -9.17 -23.04
N LYS A 58 -13.82 -8.19 -23.67
CA LYS A 58 -13.92 -7.94 -25.12
C LYS A 58 -13.37 -9.07 -26.01
N ARG A 59 -12.50 -9.93 -25.47
CA ARG A 59 -11.83 -11.01 -26.22
C ARG A 59 -12.50 -12.38 -26.01
N TYR A 60 -13.24 -12.55 -24.91
CA TYR A 60 -13.94 -13.79 -24.56
C TYR A 60 -15.48 -13.69 -24.58
N GLY A 61 -16.04 -12.51 -24.88
CA GLY A 61 -17.47 -12.30 -25.15
C GLY A 61 -17.66 -11.77 -26.55
#